data_AF-A0A1V9B8L6-F1
#
_entry.id   AF-A0A1V9B8L6-F1
#
_cell.length_a   1.000
_cell.length_b   1.000
_cell.length_c   1.000
_cell.angle_alpha   90.00
_cell.angle_beta   90.00
_cell.angle_gamma   90.00
#
_symmetry.space_group_name_H-M   'P 1'
#
loop_
_entity.id
_entity.type
_entity.pdbx_description
1 polymer ?
#
loop_
_entity_poly.entity_id
_entity_poly.type
_entity_poly.pdbx_seq_one_letter_code
_entity_poly.pdbx_strand_id
1 'polypeptide(L)'
;MERMIALFILVVPGLAAALGIKWMRDALFGVMDPPFAALWLQFLAGLVLFVAGLAFIGGFLLHRDRKRNKVQARFQRKRKTP
;
A
#
# COMPACT_ATOMS: atom_id res chain seq x y z
N MET A 1 18.31 9.90 13.03
CA MET A 1 16.93 10.04 13.55
C MET A 1 15.88 9.97 12.43
N GLU A 2 16.03 10.68 11.30
CA GLU A 2 15.07 10.63 10.18
C GLU A 2 14.81 9.25 9.54
N ARG A 3 15.80 8.33 9.55
CA ARG A 3 15.65 6.99 8.95
C ARG A 3 14.65 6.09 9.69
N MET A 4 14.50 6.26 11.00
CA MET A 4 13.57 5.48 11.84
C MET A 4 12.12 5.92 11.60
N ILE A 5 11.89 7.23 11.45
CA ILE A 5 10.56 7.78 11.16
C ILE A 5 10.06 7.32 9.79
N ALA A 6 10.96 7.27 8.79
CA ALA A 6 10.64 6.72 7.47
C ALA A 6 10.23 5.23 7.51
N LEU A 7 10.75 4.46 8.47
CA LEU A 7 10.35 3.07 8.68
C LEU A 7 8.95 2.97 9.28
N PHE A 8 8.63 3.77 10.32
CA PHE A 8 7.29 3.82 10.89
C PHE A 8 6.22 4.24 9.87
N ILE A 9 6.54 5.19 8.98
CA ILE A 9 5.67 5.61 7.88
C ILE A 9 5.39 4.46 6.89
N LEU A 10 6.30 3.51 6.73
CA LEU A 10 6.11 2.33 5.88
C LEU A 10 5.38 1.19 6.59
N VAL A 11 5.52 1.10 7.92
CA VAL A 11 4.89 0.03 8.72
C VAL A 11 3.38 0.19 8.77
N VAL A 12 2.87 1.41 8.97
CA VAL A 12 1.41 1.68 9.03
C VAL A 12 0.65 1.17 7.79
N PRO A 13 1.02 1.55 6.55
CA PRO A 13 0.37 1.06 5.34
C PRO A 13 0.62 -0.44 5.10
N GLY A 14 1.75 -0.99 5.57
CA GLY A 14 2.02 -2.43 5.54
C GLY A 14 1.05 -3.21 6.45
N LEU A 15 0.80 -2.72 7.66
CA LEU A 15 -0.19 -3.29 8.57
C LEU A 15 -1.61 -3.17 8.00
N ALA A 16 -1.95 -2.01 7.42
CA ALA A 16 -3.23 -1.80 6.75
C ALA A 16 -3.44 -2.81 5.59
N ALA A 17 -2.39 -3.06 4.80
CA ALA A 17 -2.44 -4.06 3.74
C ALA A 17 -2.64 -5.49 4.29
N ALA A 18 -1.94 -5.84 5.37
CA ALA A 18 -2.10 -7.14 6.03
C ALA A 18 -3.52 -7.34 6.59
N LEU A 19 -4.12 -6.29 7.17
CA LEU A 19 -5.52 -6.29 7.60
C LEU A 19 -6.47 -6.47 6.41
N GLY A 20 -6.19 -5.81 5.29
CA GLY A 20 -6.96 -5.99 4.05
C GLY A 20 -6.96 -7.43 3.56
N ILE A 21 -5.79 -8.09 3.55
CA ILE A 21 -5.66 -9.51 3.17
C ILE A 21 -6.45 -10.41 4.12
N LYS A 22 -6.40 -10.13 5.43
CA LYS A 22 -7.17 -10.88 6.43
C LYS A 22 -8.66 -10.84 6.10
N TRP A 23 -9.22 -9.66 5.86
CA TRP A 23 -10.65 -9.53 5.52
C TRP A 23 -11.02 -10.15 4.18
N MET A 24 -10.15 -10.07 3.17
CA MET A 24 -10.37 -10.75 1.89
C MET A 24 -10.41 -12.28 2.06
N ARG A 25 -9.50 -12.83 2.88
CA ARG A 25 -9.46 -14.24 3.23
C ARG A 25 -10.75 -14.64 3.95
N ASP A 26 -11.12 -13.91 4.99
CA ASP A 26 -12.30 -14.23 5.80
C ASP A 26 -13.59 -14.16 4.97
N ALA A 27 -13.66 -13.23 4.02
CA ALA A 27 -14.75 -13.16 3.06
C ALA A 27 -14.79 -14.35 2.07
N LEU A 28 -13.64 -14.91 1.67
CA LEU A 28 -13.59 -16.12 0.82
C LEU A 28 -14.08 -17.36 1.56
N PHE A 29 -13.89 -17.42 2.88
CA PHE A 29 -14.35 -18.53 3.72
C PHE A 29 -15.79 -18.37 4.24
N GLY A 30 -16.52 -17.32 3.84
CA GLY A 30 -17.88 -17.10 4.34
C GLY A 30 -17.94 -16.53 5.76
N VAL A 31 -16.80 -16.12 6.33
CA VAL A 31 -16.70 -15.60 7.70
C VAL A 31 -16.96 -14.10 7.67
N MET A 32 -18.12 -13.69 8.18
CA MET A 32 -18.51 -12.30 8.30
C MET A 32 -17.94 -11.70 9.58
N ASP A 33 -17.06 -10.73 9.43
CA ASP A 33 -16.53 -9.96 10.57
C ASP A 33 -17.44 -8.75 10.85
N PRO A 34 -17.82 -8.48 12.12
CA PRO A 34 -18.41 -7.20 12.49
C PRO A 34 -17.42 -6.06 12.16
N PRO A 35 -17.83 -4.94 11.56
CA PRO A 35 -19.19 -4.41 11.38
C PRO A 35 -19.78 -4.59 9.96
N PHE A 36 -19.29 -5.53 9.15
CA PHE A 36 -19.73 -5.64 7.76
C PHE A 36 -21.09 -6.34 7.64
N ALA A 37 -22.03 -5.73 6.91
CA ALA A 37 -23.36 -6.29 6.67
C ALA A 37 -23.41 -7.30 5.50
N ALA A 38 -22.34 -7.35 4.69
CA ALA A 38 -22.25 -8.24 3.54
C ALA A 38 -20.81 -8.67 3.26
N LEU A 39 -20.65 -9.95 2.88
CA LEU A 39 -19.37 -10.56 2.54
C LEU A 39 -18.64 -9.87 1.39
N TRP A 40 -19.38 -9.49 0.34
CA TRP A 40 -18.81 -8.77 -0.79
C TRP A 40 -18.27 -7.39 -0.37
N LEU A 41 -18.93 -6.74 0.59
CA LEU A 41 -18.50 -5.44 1.12
C LEU A 41 -17.23 -5.58 1.96
N GLN A 42 -17.14 -6.62 2.79
CA GLN A 42 -15.93 -6.99 3.53
C GLN A 42 -14.75 -7.25 2.59
N PHE A 43 -14.99 -8.01 1.50
CA PHE A 43 -13.97 -8.25 0.48
C PHE A 43 -13.53 -6.96 -0.21
N LEU A 44 -14.47 -6.10 -0.60
CA LEU A 44 -14.17 -4.84 -1.28
C LEU A 44 -13.41 -3.87 -0.36
N ALA A 45 -13.81 -3.76 0.91
CA ALA A 45 -13.11 -2.98 1.92
C ALA A 45 -11.68 -3.49 2.13
N GLY A 46 -11.51 -4.82 2.23
CA GLY A 46 -10.20 -5.46 2.32
C GLY A 46 -9.33 -5.20 1.09
N LEU A 47 -9.91 -5.29 -0.11
CA LEU A 47 -9.23 -5.00 -1.37
C LEU A 47 -8.76 -3.54 -1.45
N VAL A 48 -9.61 -2.59 -1.06
CA VAL A 48 -9.26 -1.16 -1.06
C VAL A 48 -8.13 -0.90 -0.08
N LEU A 49 -8.18 -1.46 1.13
CA LEU A 49 -7.11 -1.35 2.13
C LEU A 49 -5.79 -1.95 1.62
N PHE A 50 -5.85 -3.11 0.98
CA PHE A 50 -4.69 -3.77 0.40
C PHE A 50 -4.07 -2.95 -0.74
N VAL A 51 -4.87 -2.52 -1.71
CA VAL A 51 -4.40 -1.71 -2.85
C VAL A 51 -3.87 -0.36 -2.38
N ALA A 52 -4.53 0.30 -1.43
CA ALA A 52 -4.06 1.55 -0.86
C ALA A 52 -2.71 1.37 -0.14
N GLY A 53 -2.56 0.32 0.68
CA GLY A 53 -1.30 0.02 1.35
C GLY A 53 -0.16 -0.29 0.35
N LEU A 54 -0.44 -1.11 -0.67
CA LEU A 54 0.51 -1.42 -1.74
C LEU A 54 0.89 -0.18 -2.56
N ALA A 55 -0.08 0.63 -2.95
CA ALA A 55 0.15 1.85 -3.73
C ALA A 55 1.00 2.85 -2.93
N PHE A 56 0.75 2.95 -1.61
CA PHE A 56 1.55 3.81 -0.75
C PHE A 56 2.99 3.31 -0.61
N ILE A 57 3.20 2.01 -0.36
CA ILE A 57 4.53 1.40 -0.25
C ILE A 57 5.29 1.54 -1.58
N GLY A 58 4.65 1.20 -2.70
CA GLY A 58 5.22 1.32 -4.04
C GLY A 58 5.53 2.77 -4.43
N GLY A 59 4.63 3.70 -4.12
CA GLY A 59 4.83 5.13 -4.35
C GLY A 59 5.97 5.71 -3.52
N PHE A 60 6.09 5.30 -2.25
CA PHE A 60 7.19 5.69 -1.39
C PHE A 60 8.53 5.13 -1.87
N LEU A 61 8.57 3.86 -2.27
CA LEU A 61 9.76 3.23 -2.82
C LEU A 61 10.22 3.95 -4.10
N LEU A 62 9.28 4.25 -5.00
CA LEU A 62 9.56 4.99 -6.23
C LEU A 62 10.08 6.41 -5.92
N HIS A 63 9.47 7.12 -4.97
CA HIS A 63 9.95 8.44 -4.55
C HIS A 63 11.38 8.38 -3.98
N ARG A 64 11.66 7.37 -3.15
CA ARG A 64 12.96 7.17 -2.51
C ARG A 64 14.05 6.79 -3.52
N ASP A 65 13.77 5.88 -4.44
CA ASP A 65 14.74 5.44 -5.45
C ASP A 65 14.98 6.50 -6.52
N ARG A 66 13.98 7.35 -6.78
CA ARG A 66 14.14 8.52 -7.65
C ARG A 66 15.18 9.51 -7.13
N LYS A 67 15.29 9.70 -5.80
CA LYS A 67 16.35 10.53 -5.21
C LYS A 67 17.76 9.93 -5.34
N ARG A 68 17.88 8.63 -5.58
CA ARG A 68 19.17 7.92 -5.71
C ARG A 68 19.58 7.63 -7.16
N ASN A 69 18.85 8.16 -8.16
CA ASN A 69 19.07 7.93 -9.59
C ASN A 69 19.16 6.43 -9.99
N LYS A 70 18.57 5.52 -9.21
CA LYS A 70 18.57 4.07 -9.50
C LYS A 70 17.30 3.57 -10.20
N VAL A 71 16.42 4.48 -10.62
CA VAL A 71 15.19 4.16 -11.36
C VAL A 71 15.45 4.10 -12.87
N GLN A 72 14.75 3.21 -13.57
CA GLN A 72 14.77 3.12 -15.04
C GLN A 72 14.51 4.50 -15.69
N ALA A 73 15.09 4.74 -16.86
CA ALA A 73 15.00 6.03 -17.59
C ALA A 73 13.55 6.54 -17.79
N ARG A 74 12.54 5.65 -17.83
CA ARG A 74 11.12 6.02 -17.92
C ARG A 74 10.57 6.74 -16.68
N PHE A 75 11.13 6.47 -15.50
CA PHE A 75 10.69 7.02 -14.21
C PHE A 75 11.59 8.17 -13.69
N GLN A 76 12.70 8.45 -14.38
CA GLN A 76 13.53 9.62 -14.09
C GLN A 76 12.76 10.91 -14.45
N ARG A 77 12.92 11.99 -13.67
CA ARG A 77 12.36 13.29 -14.10
C ARG A 77 13.06 13.65 -15.40
N LYS A 78 12.32 13.82 -16.51
CA LYS A 78 12.88 14.47 -17.70
C LYS A 78 13.39 15.84 -17.27
N ARG A 79 14.70 16.06 -17.36
CA ARG A 79 15.29 17.39 -17.27
C ARG A 79 14.64 18.18 -18.41
N LYS A 80 13.78 19.15 -18.11
CA LYS A 80 13.42 20.16 -19.11
C LYS A 80 14.72 20.91 -19.37
N THR A 81 15.33 20.65 -20.52
CA THR A 81 16.39 21.51 -21.05
C THR A 81 15.78 22.92 -21.22
N PRO A 82 16.49 23.98 -20.80
CA PRO A 82 15.99 25.35 -20.91
C PRO A 82 15.67 25.74 -22.35
#